data_AF-A0A172T6V3-F1
#
_entry.id   AF-A0A172T6V3-F1
#
_cell.length_a   1.000
_cell.length_b   1.000
_cell.length_c   1.000
_cell.angle_alpha   90.00
_cell.angle_beta   90.00
_cell.angle_gamma   90.00
#
_symmetry.space_group_name_H-M   'P 1'
#
loop_
_entity.id
_entity.type
_entity.pdbx_description
1 polymer ?
#
loop_
_entity_poly.entity_id
_entity_poly.type
_entity_poly.pdbx_seq_one_letter_code
_entity_poly.pdbx_strand_id
1 'polypeptide(L)'
;MLASELALEVEIDPSVMSKRIGTYFLETGRRKERHLSALSVAQLRQAHELLDGGQARSFRTAVQMVIGTYADPVPPESTKQLLQRLDELQTTHQELMEKVQRILEYFEQAVRAESRPNG
;
A
#
# COMPACT_ATOMS: atom_id res chain seq x y z
N MET A 1 -26.91 -6.83 -20.58
CA MET A 1 -26.61 -8.26 -20.33
C MET A 1 -26.94 -8.58 -18.88
N LEU A 2 -27.50 -9.74 -18.59
CA LEU A 2 -27.76 -10.23 -17.24
C LEU A 2 -26.50 -10.89 -16.64
N ALA A 3 -26.41 -10.90 -15.32
CA ALA A 3 -25.34 -11.58 -14.59
C ALA A 3 -25.24 -13.08 -14.94
N SER A 4 -26.38 -13.74 -15.09
CA SER A 4 -26.46 -15.16 -15.47
C SER A 4 -25.96 -15.41 -16.90
N GLU A 5 -26.22 -14.49 -17.83
CA GLU A 5 -25.72 -14.59 -19.21
C GLU A 5 -24.20 -14.48 -19.25
N LEU A 6 -23.66 -13.50 -18.52
CA LEU A 6 -22.21 -13.32 -18.41
C LEU A 6 -21.55 -14.52 -17.72
N ALA A 7 -22.21 -15.13 -16.72
CA ALA A 7 -21.69 -16.31 -16.01
C ALA A 7 -21.54 -17.51 -16.96
N LEU A 8 -22.54 -17.74 -17.81
CA LEU A 8 -22.51 -18.79 -18.83
C LEU A 8 -21.42 -18.54 -19.86
N GLU A 9 -21.29 -17.28 -20.31
CA GLU A 9 -20.27 -16.90 -21.31
C GLU A 9 -18.85 -17.17 -20.82
N VAL A 10 -18.58 -16.90 -19.55
CA VAL A 10 -17.25 -17.12 -18.96
C VAL A 10 -17.12 -18.45 -18.23
N GLU A 11 -18.07 -19.36 -18.45
CA GLU A 11 -18.07 -20.72 -17.91
C GLU A 11 -17.92 -20.83 -16.37
N ILE A 12 -18.51 -19.89 -15.61
CA ILE A 12 -18.54 -19.94 -14.15
C ILE A 12 -19.95 -20.07 -13.59
N ASP A 13 -20.01 -20.58 -12.36
CA ASP A 13 -21.28 -20.69 -11.63
C ASP A 13 -21.95 -19.30 -11.44
N PRO A 14 -23.27 -19.16 -11.69
CA PRO A 14 -23.98 -17.89 -11.54
C PRO A 14 -23.92 -17.27 -10.13
N SER A 15 -23.78 -18.09 -9.08
CA SER A 15 -23.59 -17.61 -7.71
C SER A 15 -22.21 -17.01 -7.51
N VAL A 16 -21.18 -17.57 -8.16
CA VAL A 16 -19.83 -17.03 -8.18
C VAL A 16 -19.80 -15.70 -8.95
N MET A 17 -20.45 -15.65 -10.11
CA MET A 17 -20.60 -14.40 -10.87
C MET A 17 -21.32 -13.32 -10.06
N SER A 18 -22.38 -13.67 -9.33
CA SER A 18 -23.11 -12.73 -8.47
C SER A 18 -22.20 -12.13 -7.38
N LYS A 19 -21.31 -12.94 -6.79
CA LYS A 19 -20.31 -12.46 -5.82
C LYS A 19 -19.29 -11.54 -6.48
N ARG A 20 -18.76 -11.93 -7.65
CA ARG A 20 -17.79 -11.16 -8.43
C ARG A 20 -18.34 -9.80 -8.85
N ILE A 21 -19.60 -9.74 -9.30
CA ILE A 21 -20.29 -8.48 -9.61
C ILE A 21 -20.37 -7.59 -8.36
N GLY A 22 -20.68 -8.17 -7.20
CA GLY A 22 -20.65 -7.45 -5.93
C GLY A 22 -19.29 -6.83 -5.64
N THR A 23 -18.21 -7.59 -5.80
CA THR A 23 -16.83 -7.08 -5.66
C THR A 23 -16.53 -5.98 -6.67
N TYR A 24 -16.90 -6.17 -7.95
CA TYR A 24 -16.66 -5.17 -8.99
C TYR A 24 -17.33 -3.81 -8.68
N PHE A 25 -18.60 -3.81 -8.29
CA PHE A 25 -19.30 -2.57 -7.95
C PHE A 25 -18.77 -1.92 -6.67
N LEU A 26 -18.30 -2.73 -5.71
CA LEU A 26 -17.61 -2.24 -4.51
C LEU A 26 -16.31 -1.52 -4.89
N GLU A 27 -15.43 -2.15 -5.67
CA GLU A 27 -14.11 -1.59 -6.03
C GLU A 27 -14.21 -0.38 -6.98
N THR A 28 -15.23 -0.35 -7.84
CA THR A 28 -15.47 0.79 -8.76
C THR A 28 -16.21 1.96 -8.11
N GLY A 29 -16.75 1.77 -6.90
CA GLY A 29 -17.60 2.76 -6.23
C GLY A 29 -18.94 3.03 -6.95
N ARG A 30 -19.32 2.19 -7.91
CA ARG A 30 -20.55 2.34 -8.70
C ARG A 30 -21.71 1.63 -8.04
N ARG A 31 -22.94 2.11 -8.27
CA ARG A 31 -24.15 1.42 -7.82
C ARG A 31 -24.34 0.13 -8.61
N LYS A 32 -24.75 -0.93 -7.92
CA LYS A 32 -25.06 -2.23 -8.53
C LYS A 32 -26.18 -2.08 -9.56
N GLU A 33 -25.92 -2.53 -10.77
CA GLU A 33 -26.87 -2.50 -11.88
C GLU A 33 -27.68 -3.81 -11.93
N ARG A 34 -28.96 -3.72 -12.31
CA ARG A 34 -29.79 -4.90 -12.61
C ARG A 34 -29.43 -5.52 -13.96
N HIS A 35 -29.11 -4.68 -14.94
CA HIS A 35 -28.59 -5.07 -16.25
C HIS A 35 -27.21 -4.46 -16.40
N LEU A 36 -26.20 -5.30 -16.65
CA LEU A 36 -24.83 -4.84 -16.81
C LEU A 36 -24.70 -4.03 -18.09
N SER A 37 -24.13 -2.84 -17.96
CA SER A 37 -23.68 -2.02 -19.09
C SER A 37 -22.55 -2.71 -19.87
N ALA A 38 -22.36 -2.31 -21.14
CA ALA A 38 -21.30 -2.86 -21.98
C ALA A 38 -19.91 -2.68 -21.35
N LEU A 39 -19.68 -1.55 -20.68
CA LEU A 39 -18.44 -1.28 -19.96
C LEU A 39 -18.25 -2.25 -18.79
N SER A 40 -19.28 -2.45 -17.96
CA SER A 40 -19.22 -3.38 -16.84
C SER A 40 -18.98 -4.82 -17.31
N VAL A 41 -19.62 -5.23 -18.41
CA VAL A 41 -19.37 -6.54 -19.04
C VAL A 41 -17.92 -6.68 -19.48
N ALA A 42 -17.40 -5.71 -20.24
CA ALA A 42 -16.02 -5.73 -20.73
C ALA A 42 -15.01 -5.82 -19.57
N GLN A 43 -15.19 -4.99 -18.53
CA GLN A 43 -14.29 -4.97 -17.38
C GLN A 43 -14.38 -6.24 -16.54
N LEU A 44 -15.56 -6.83 -16.38
CA LEU A 44 -15.74 -8.11 -15.69
C LEU A 44 -15.10 -9.28 -16.46
N ARG A 45 -15.18 -9.29 -17.80
CA ARG A 45 -14.49 -10.29 -18.63
C ARG A 45 -12.98 -10.15 -18.49
N GLN A 46 -12.46 -8.95 -18.65
CA GLN A 46 -11.03 -8.70 -18.51
C GLN A 46 -10.53 -9.07 -17.11
N ALA A 47 -11.27 -8.75 -16.05
CA ALA A 47 -10.91 -9.14 -14.69
C ALA A 47 -10.95 -10.67 -14.50
N HIS A 48 -11.85 -11.37 -15.19
CA HIS A 48 -11.87 -12.82 -15.17
C HIS A 48 -10.65 -13.42 -15.88
N GLU A 49 -10.29 -12.91 -17.06
CA GLU A 49 -9.11 -13.34 -17.82
C GLU A 49 -7.81 -13.13 -17.01
N LEU A 50 -7.67 -11.99 -16.33
CA LEU A 50 -6.52 -11.73 -15.45
C LEU A 50 -6.43 -12.73 -14.30
N LEU A 51 -7.57 -13.13 -13.73
CA LEU A 51 -7.62 -14.11 -12.65
C LEU A 51 -7.31 -15.52 -13.16
N ASP A 52 -7.89 -15.91 -14.30
CA ASP A 52 -7.73 -17.25 -14.88
C ASP A 52 -6.32 -17.46 -15.44
N GLY A 53 -5.75 -16.43 -16.08
CA GLY A 53 -4.36 -16.41 -16.53
C GLY A 53 -3.32 -16.27 -15.40
N GLY A 54 -3.74 -16.27 -14.13
CA GLY A 54 -2.86 -16.20 -12.96
C GLY A 54 -2.12 -14.86 -12.78
N GLN A 55 -2.48 -13.83 -13.55
CA GLN A 55 -1.90 -12.49 -13.46
C GLN A 55 -2.37 -11.74 -12.21
N ALA A 56 -3.57 -12.08 -11.72
CA ALA A 56 -4.11 -11.57 -10.48
C ALA A 56 -4.28 -12.70 -9.44
N ARG A 57 -3.82 -12.45 -8.21
CA ARG A 57 -3.97 -13.41 -7.09
C ARG A 57 -5.41 -13.56 -6.59
N SER A 58 -6.26 -12.57 -6.87
CA SER A 58 -7.66 -12.54 -6.44
C SER A 58 -8.51 -11.76 -7.44
N PHE A 59 -9.81 -12.02 -7.47
CA PHE A 59 -10.72 -11.27 -8.33
C PHE A 59 -10.74 -9.77 -7.99
N ARG A 60 -10.60 -9.41 -6.71
CA ARG A 60 -10.46 -8.01 -6.29
C ARG A 60 -9.26 -7.35 -6.96
N THR A 61 -8.09 -7.99 -6.87
CA THR A 61 -6.85 -7.52 -7.51
C THR A 61 -7.04 -7.39 -9.02
N ALA A 62 -7.68 -8.38 -9.65
CA ALA A 62 -7.97 -8.32 -11.08
C ALA A 62 -8.84 -7.11 -11.45
N VAL A 63 -9.90 -6.84 -10.69
CA VAL A 63 -10.72 -5.65 -10.89
C VAL A 63 -9.89 -4.38 -10.74
N GLN A 64 -9.10 -4.26 -9.67
CA GLN A 64 -8.22 -3.11 -9.41
C GLN A 64 -7.22 -2.88 -10.57
N MET A 65 -6.69 -3.95 -11.16
CA MET A 65 -5.81 -3.86 -12.34
C MET A 65 -6.57 -3.34 -13.56
N VAL A 66 -7.79 -3.83 -13.80
CA VAL A 66 -8.65 -3.37 -14.91
C VAL A 66 -9.06 -1.91 -14.79
N ILE A 67 -9.36 -1.44 -13.57
CA ILE A 67 -9.75 -0.05 -13.33
C ILE A 67 -8.56 0.89 -13.10
N GLY A 68 -7.33 0.36 -13.11
CA GLY A 68 -6.10 1.13 -12.94
C GLY A 68 -5.82 1.62 -11.51
N THR A 69 -6.48 1.06 -10.49
CA THR A 69 -6.26 1.41 -9.08
C THR A 69 -5.32 0.44 -8.36
N TYR A 70 -4.86 -0.61 -9.04
CA TYR A 70 -3.93 -1.56 -8.47
C TYR A 70 -2.57 -0.90 -8.22
N ALA A 71 -2.13 -0.97 -6.96
CA ALA A 71 -0.77 -0.65 -6.56
C ALA A 71 -0.09 -1.97 -6.15
N ASP A 72 1.13 -2.19 -6.65
CA ASP A 72 1.91 -3.35 -6.25
C ASP A 72 2.10 -3.35 -4.72
N PRO A 73 1.81 -4.48 -4.04
CA PRO A 73 2.02 -4.56 -2.61
C PRO A 73 3.52 -4.39 -2.32
N VAL A 74 3.85 -3.41 -1.48
CA VAL A 74 5.24 -3.18 -1.04
C VAL A 74 5.75 -4.48 -0.39
N PRO A 75 6.89 -5.03 -0.85
CA PRO A 75 7.42 -6.26 -0.30
C PRO A 75 7.72 -6.10 1.19
N PRO A 76 7.38 -7.10 2.04
CA PRO A 76 7.63 -7.02 3.48
C PRO A 76 9.11 -6.86 3.83
N GLU A 77 10.01 -7.35 2.96
CA GLU A 77 11.46 -7.14 3.12
C GLU A 77 11.85 -5.67 2.98
N SER A 78 11.26 -4.95 2.01
CA SER A 78 11.49 -3.52 1.85
C SER A 78 11.03 -2.74 3.08
N THR A 79 9.91 -3.13 3.69
CA THR A 79 9.42 -2.52 4.93
C THR A 79 10.37 -2.77 6.10
N LYS A 80 10.91 -4.00 6.23
CA LYS A 80 11.89 -4.33 7.27
C LYS A 80 13.18 -3.52 7.11
N GLN A 81 13.69 -3.40 5.89
CA GLN A 81 14.89 -2.60 5.61
C GLN A 81 14.67 -1.11 5.93
N LEU A 82 13.48 -0.58 5.64
CA LEU A 82 13.13 0.81 5.98
C LEU A 82 13.09 1.02 7.49
N LEU A 83 12.47 0.10 8.24
CA LEU A 83 12.42 0.18 9.70
C LEU A 83 13.82 0.11 10.31
N GLN A 84 14.66 -0.82 9.83
CA GLN A 84 16.04 -0.93 10.30
C GLN A 84 16.83 0.36 10.05
N ARG A 85 16.72 0.96 8.86
CA ARG A 85 17.38 2.23 8.57
C ARG A 85 16.87 3.38 9.45
N LEU A 86 15.58 3.35 9.81
CA LEU A 86 14.99 4.34 10.70
C LEU A 86 15.59 4.23 12.11
N ASP A 87 15.74 3.00 12.61
CA ASP A 87 16.37 2.74 13.91
C ASP A 87 17.85 3.19 13.90
N GLU A 88 18.60 2.88 12.84
CA GLU A 88 19.99 3.31 12.68
C GLU A 88 20.12 4.84 12.67
N LEU A 89 19.22 5.54 11.98
CA LEU A 89 19.18 7.01 11.98
C LEU A 89 18.86 7.56 13.37
N GLN A 90 17.94 6.92 14.10
CA GLN A 90 17.56 7.35 15.43
C GLN A 90 18.72 7.17 16.44
N THR A 91 19.44 6.05 16.37
CA THR A 91 20.67 5.83 17.16
C THR A 91 21.72 6.88 16.82
N THR A 92 21.98 7.11 15.54
CA THR A 92 22.96 8.11 15.08
C THR A 92 22.61 9.51 15.59
N HIS A 93 21.33 9.88 15.51
CA HIS A 93 20.84 11.16 16.02
C HIS A 93 21.07 11.30 17.53
N GLN A 94 20.80 10.25 18.30
CA GLN A 94 21.00 10.25 19.75
C GLN A 94 22.48 10.39 20.13
N GLU A 95 23.37 9.65 19.46
CA GLU A 95 24.82 9.79 19.65
C GLU A 95 25.32 11.19 19.29
N LEU A 96 24.78 11.80 18.24
CA LEU A 96 25.14 13.15 17.84
C LEU A 96 24.74 14.17 18.90
N MET A 97 23.52 14.04 19.45
CA MET A 97 23.02 14.88 20.53
C MET A 97 23.88 14.76 21.79
N GLU A 98 24.30 13.55 22.17
CA GLU A 98 25.21 13.34 23.30
C GLU A 98 26.57 14.01 23.09
N LYS A 99 27.12 13.91 21.86
CA LYS A 99 28.39 14.57 21.52
C LYS A 99 28.28 16.09 21.57
N VAL A 100 27.20 16.65 21.04
CA VAL A 100 26.94 18.10 21.10
C VAL A 100 26.81 18.56 22.55
N GLN A 101 26.07 17.82 23.38
CA GLN A 101 25.90 18.13 24.80
C GLN A 101 27.24 18.15 25.54
N ARG A 102 28.10 17.15 25.33
CA ARG A 102 29.44 17.13 25.92
C ARG A 102 30.28 18.33 25.49
N ILE A 103 30.25 18.68 24.20
CA ILE A 103 31.00 19.83 23.68
C ILE A 103 30.53 21.12 24.38
N LEU A 104 29.22 21.32 24.54
CA LEU A 104 28.68 22.48 25.24
C LEU A 104 29.15 22.52 26.71
N GLU A 105 29.12 21.38 27.41
CA GLU A 105 29.62 21.28 28.79
C GLU A 105 31.10 21.61 28.91
N TYR A 106 31.93 21.17 27.96
CA TYR A 106 33.36 21.54 27.91
C TYR A 106 33.54 23.06 27.73
N PHE A 107 32.78 23.69 26.84
CA PHE A 107 32.85 25.15 26.65
C PHE A 107 32.40 25.91 27.90
N GLU A 108 31.33 25.49 28.54
CA GLU A 108 30.87 26.12 29.79
C GLU A 108 31.92 26.02 30.91
N GLN A 109 32.60 24.89 31.03
CA GLN A 109 33.68 24.70 32.00
C GLN A 109 34.90 25.56 31.68
N ALA A 110 35.30 25.66 30.41
CA ALA A 110 36.41 26.50 29.96
C ALA A 110 36.16 27.99 30.25
N VAL A 111 34.95 28.49 29.93
CA VAL A 111 34.54 29.87 30.20
C VAL A 111 34.52 30.16 31.71
N ARG A 112 34.06 29.21 32.53
CA ARG A 112 34.09 29.34 34.00
C ARG A 112 35.50 29.35 34.58
N ALA A 113 36.45 28.62 33.98
CA ALA A 113 37.83 28.57 34.42
C ALA A 113 38.58 29.88 34.13
N GLU A 114 38.36 30.50 32.96
CA GLU A 114 38.94 31.80 32.60
C GLU A 114 38.35 32.97 33.39
N SER A 115 37.12 32.83 33.90
CA SER A 115 36.43 33.88 34.67
C SER A 115 36.83 33.94 36.15
N ARG A 116 37.77 33.12 36.62
CA ARG A 116 38.35 33.23 37.97
C ARG A 116 39.54 34.20 37.93
N PRO A 117 39.43 35.42 38.47
CA PRO A 117 40.57 36.32 38.54
C PRO A 117 41.61 35.72 39.49
N ASN A 118 42.88 35.73 39.06
CA ASN A 118 44.03 35.42 39.92
C ASN A 118 43.98 36.34 41.15
N GLY A 119 43.55 35.78 42.28
CA GLY A 119 43.68 36.38 43.61
C GLY A 119 45.05 36.09 44.19
#